data_AF-A0A6N7UTK6-F1
#
_entry.id   AF-A0A6N7UTK6-F1
#
_cell.length_a   1.000
_cell.length_b   1.000
_cell.length_c   1.000
_cell.angle_alpha   90.00
_cell.angle_beta   90.00
_cell.angle_gamma   90.00
#
_symmetry.space_group_name_H-M   'P 1'
#
loop_
_entity.id
_entity.type
_entity.pdbx_description
1 polymer ?
#
loop_
_entity_poly.entity_id
_entity_poly.type
_entity_poly.pdbx_seq_one_letter_code
_entity_poly.pdbx_strand_id
1 'polypeptide(L)'
;MEDGSEEQTANTRLMAASEGGPRPGRWRVMRSRWLWAAIAGWLAANIWTVLAAPAQLPFDWPARAGRSTVDVLIDVNLALLQILLLMGVVTLLTRRRPDPRLAARSPGRRRALWETFGLLGYGALGMTGGFFLAKAAGWHPFGLHLAGTIFGTNDAPAPAEVLAWAGYNLVVYAVIPLIYFRRRYSPLALGLKSTAPRNDLLVIVVVLALELAFQIYALKPGSLGLPLHQLLPGAALTFALYLAGAVLPAMVFVYMILIPRYLRLTGSAIATVLLGGLTYAGLHFWDAWTLFSSAETTVLSVIFVIFTYLGPGMFKSFLTLRTGNAWVHVWAYHAFAPHTLIDTPNIVGAFRLK
;
A
#
# COMPACT_ATOMS: atom_id res chain seq x y z
N MET A 1 -47.76 -3.16 -31.83
CA MET A 1 -47.42 -3.41 -30.42
C MET A 1 -46.62 -4.71 -30.38
N GLU A 2 -45.35 -4.66 -30.75
CA GLU A 2 -44.43 -5.82 -30.70
C GLU A 2 -43.02 -5.26 -30.90
N ASP A 3 -42.48 -4.58 -29.88
CA ASP A 3 -41.07 -4.13 -29.87
C ASP A 3 -40.50 -4.01 -28.44
N GLY A 4 -41.19 -4.60 -27.45
CA GLY A 4 -40.81 -4.49 -26.03
C GLY A 4 -40.10 -5.71 -25.46
N SER A 5 -40.07 -6.84 -26.17
CA SER A 5 -39.58 -8.11 -25.62
C SER A 5 -38.09 -8.39 -25.92
N GLU A 6 -37.55 -7.86 -27.01
CA GLU A 6 -36.13 -8.04 -27.38
C GLU A 6 -35.20 -7.16 -26.54
N GLU A 7 -35.58 -5.91 -26.26
CA GLU A 7 -34.76 -5.01 -25.44
C GLU A 7 -34.72 -5.46 -23.96
N GLN A 8 -35.82 -6.05 -23.48
CA GLN A 8 -35.91 -6.61 -22.13
C GLN A 8 -35.12 -7.92 -21.99
N THR A 9 -35.06 -8.76 -23.03
CA THR A 9 -34.23 -9.96 -23.04
C THR A 9 -32.74 -9.65 -23.24
N ALA A 10 -32.39 -8.59 -23.96
CA ALA A 10 -31.01 -8.10 -24.07
C ALA A 10 -30.49 -7.55 -22.72
N ASN A 11 -31.30 -6.76 -22.01
CA ASN A 11 -30.95 -6.27 -20.67
C ASN A 11 -30.86 -7.38 -19.63
N THR A 12 -31.72 -8.40 -19.71
CA THR A 12 -31.67 -9.57 -18.82
C THR A 12 -30.43 -10.43 -19.08
N ARG A 13 -30.00 -10.59 -20.34
CA ARG A 13 -28.75 -11.29 -20.69
C ARG A 13 -27.48 -10.52 -20.26
N LEU A 14 -27.49 -9.19 -20.31
CA LEU A 14 -26.40 -8.34 -19.81
C LEU A 14 -26.31 -8.37 -18.26
N MET A 15 -27.44 -8.49 -17.56
CA MET A 15 -27.44 -8.67 -16.10
C MET A 15 -26.98 -10.08 -15.69
N ALA A 16 -27.41 -11.13 -16.40
CA ALA A 16 -26.96 -12.51 -16.14
C ALA A 16 -25.47 -12.72 -16.42
N ALA A 17 -24.88 -12.02 -17.39
CA ALA A 17 -23.43 -12.04 -17.63
C ALA A 17 -22.61 -11.33 -16.51
N SER A 18 -23.28 -10.60 -15.61
CA SER A 18 -22.66 -9.99 -14.42
C SER A 18 -22.81 -10.85 -13.15
N GLU A 19 -23.55 -11.96 -13.23
CA GLU A 19 -23.74 -12.89 -12.13
C GLU A 19 -22.65 -13.98 -12.15
N GLY A 20 -21.62 -13.78 -11.33
CA GLY A 20 -20.64 -14.84 -11.04
C GLY A 20 -19.62 -15.05 -12.15
N GLY A 21 -18.72 -14.09 -12.35
CA GLY A 21 -17.54 -14.30 -13.18
C GLY A 21 -16.78 -15.56 -12.73
N PRO A 22 -16.40 -16.49 -13.64
CA PRO A 22 -15.68 -17.69 -13.27
C PRO A 22 -14.38 -17.32 -12.56
N ARG A 23 -14.07 -18.02 -11.46
CA ARG A 23 -12.75 -17.97 -10.83
C ARG A 23 -11.71 -18.22 -11.93
N PRO A 24 -10.76 -17.30 -12.17
CA PRO A 24 -9.81 -17.51 -13.25
C PRO A 24 -9.04 -18.81 -12.95
N GLY A 25 -9.21 -19.82 -13.82
CA GLY A 25 -8.39 -21.03 -13.75
C GLY A 25 -6.91 -20.65 -13.86
N ARG A 26 -6.02 -21.48 -13.30
CA ARG A 26 -4.55 -21.26 -13.31
C ARG A 26 -4.02 -20.83 -14.70
N TRP A 27 -4.58 -21.41 -15.76
CA TRP A 27 -4.28 -21.09 -17.17
C TRP A 27 -4.62 -19.66 -17.61
N ARG A 28 -5.61 -19.01 -17.00
CA ARG A 28 -6.05 -17.64 -17.32
C ARG A 28 -5.13 -16.59 -16.69
N VAL A 29 -4.48 -16.92 -15.57
CA VAL A 29 -3.47 -16.07 -14.90
C VAL A 29 -2.19 -15.98 -15.75
N MET A 30 -1.69 -17.13 -16.24
CA MET A 30 -0.48 -17.19 -17.06
C MET A 30 -0.61 -16.50 -18.42
N ARG A 31 -1.84 -16.27 -18.91
CA ARG A 31 -2.11 -15.51 -20.14
C ARG A 31 -2.26 -14.00 -19.91
N SER A 32 -2.14 -13.53 -18.67
CA SER A 32 -2.29 -12.11 -18.35
C SER A 32 -1.07 -11.31 -18.81
N ARG A 33 -1.25 -10.41 -19.79
CA ARG A 33 -0.21 -9.45 -20.19
C ARG A 33 0.31 -8.58 -19.04
N TRP A 34 -0.54 -8.29 -18.06
CA TRP A 34 -0.18 -7.50 -16.89
C TRP A 34 0.80 -8.23 -15.97
N LEU A 35 0.63 -9.56 -15.84
CA LEU A 35 1.54 -10.39 -15.06
C LEU A 35 2.93 -10.38 -15.71
N TRP A 36 3.00 -10.63 -17.03
CA TRP A 36 4.27 -10.66 -17.74
C TRP A 36 4.94 -9.30 -17.81
N ALA A 37 4.18 -8.21 -17.98
CA ALA A 37 4.73 -6.86 -17.89
C ALA A 37 5.34 -6.57 -16.50
N ALA A 38 4.67 -7.01 -15.42
CA ALA A 38 5.21 -6.85 -14.06
C ALA A 38 6.48 -7.70 -13.84
N ILE A 39 6.50 -8.95 -14.32
CA ILE A 39 7.68 -9.82 -14.25
C ILE A 39 8.84 -9.19 -15.04
N ALA A 40 8.59 -8.77 -16.28
CA ALA A 40 9.61 -8.15 -17.13
C ALA A 40 10.14 -6.85 -16.50
N GLY A 41 9.27 -6.00 -15.97
CA GLY A 41 9.67 -4.77 -15.28
C GLY A 41 10.50 -5.02 -14.02
N TRP A 42 10.11 -6.00 -13.21
CA TRP A 42 10.88 -6.39 -12.01
C TRP A 42 12.26 -6.95 -12.37
N LEU A 43 12.33 -7.83 -13.38
CA LEU A 43 13.60 -8.38 -13.87
C LEU A 43 14.49 -7.29 -14.46
N ALA A 44 13.93 -6.38 -15.26
CA ALA A 44 14.67 -5.25 -15.83
C ALA A 44 15.24 -4.35 -14.74
N ALA A 45 14.48 -4.05 -13.68
CA ALA A 45 14.97 -3.27 -12.55
C ALA A 45 16.10 -3.97 -11.79
N ASN A 46 16.01 -5.29 -11.61
CA ASN A 46 17.09 -6.08 -10.98
C ASN A 46 18.36 -6.08 -11.83
N ILE A 47 18.23 -6.39 -13.14
CA ILE A 47 19.36 -6.40 -14.08
C ILE A 47 20.01 -5.02 -14.13
N TRP A 48 19.22 -3.96 -14.27
CA TRP A 48 19.75 -2.61 -14.29
C TRP A 48 20.50 -2.27 -13.00
N THR A 49 19.95 -2.62 -11.83
CA THR A 49 20.62 -2.37 -10.55
C THR A 49 21.95 -3.11 -10.46
N VAL A 50 22.03 -4.37 -10.90
CA VAL A 50 23.30 -5.12 -10.90
C VAL A 50 24.35 -4.50 -11.84
N LEU A 51 23.92 -3.99 -13.00
CA LEU A 51 24.82 -3.46 -14.02
C LEU A 51 25.27 -2.02 -13.75
N ALA A 52 24.40 -1.20 -13.16
CA ALA A 52 24.59 0.24 -13.07
C ALA A 52 24.82 0.75 -11.64
N ALA A 53 24.39 0.03 -10.61
CA ALA A 53 24.53 0.52 -9.24
C ALA A 53 25.97 0.33 -8.72
N PRO A 54 26.46 1.23 -7.87
CA PRO A 54 27.70 1.04 -7.14
C PRO A 54 27.67 -0.20 -6.24
N ALA A 55 28.84 -0.64 -5.76
CA ALA A 55 28.96 -1.78 -4.85
C ALA A 55 28.15 -1.63 -3.55
N GLN A 56 27.97 -0.39 -3.10
CA GLN A 56 27.06 0.00 -2.02
C GLN A 56 26.12 1.09 -2.55
N LEU A 57 24.83 0.95 -2.28
CA LEU A 57 23.82 1.91 -2.72
C LEU A 57 24.08 3.30 -2.12
N PRO A 58 23.79 4.38 -2.87
CA PRO A 58 24.08 5.74 -2.43
C PRO A 58 23.10 6.29 -1.36
N PHE A 59 22.15 5.49 -0.90
CA PHE A 59 21.12 5.93 0.05
C PHE A 59 21.64 5.98 1.49
N ASP A 60 21.22 6.99 2.25
CA ASP A 60 21.50 7.03 3.69
C ASP A 60 20.55 6.10 4.46
N TRP A 61 20.91 4.82 4.53
CA TRP A 61 20.17 3.78 5.24
C TRP A 61 20.99 3.22 6.40
N PRO A 62 20.96 3.85 7.60
CA PRO A 62 21.65 3.35 8.78
C PRO A 62 21.38 1.88 9.10
N ALA A 63 20.13 1.42 8.94
CA ALA A 63 19.76 0.02 9.18
C ALA A 63 20.38 -0.98 8.18
N ARG A 64 20.99 -0.49 7.10
CA ARG A 64 21.67 -1.27 6.06
C ARG A 64 23.11 -0.83 5.85
N ALA A 65 23.69 -0.07 6.79
CA ALA A 65 25.05 0.41 6.69
C ALA A 65 26.04 -0.75 6.46
N GLY A 66 26.94 -0.57 5.49
CA GLY A 66 27.97 -1.55 5.12
C GLY A 66 27.46 -2.76 4.33
N ARG A 67 26.17 -2.84 3.98
CA ARG A 67 25.62 -3.91 3.12
C ARG A 67 25.95 -3.64 1.66
N SER A 68 26.26 -4.70 0.91
CA SER A 68 26.47 -4.57 -0.53
C SER A 68 25.13 -4.41 -1.27
N THR A 69 25.16 -3.83 -2.47
CA THR A 69 23.98 -3.73 -3.33
C THR A 69 23.38 -5.10 -3.64
N VAL A 70 24.21 -6.13 -3.82
CA VAL A 70 23.75 -7.51 -4.07
C VAL A 70 22.99 -8.07 -2.88
N ASP A 71 23.50 -7.86 -1.66
CA ASP A 71 22.80 -8.30 -0.44
C ASP A 71 21.41 -7.65 -0.35
N VAL A 72 21.34 -6.36 -0.63
CA VAL A 72 20.07 -5.62 -0.61
C VAL A 72 19.11 -6.14 -1.68
N LEU A 73 19.60 -6.45 -2.89
CA LEU A 73 18.77 -7.04 -3.95
C LEU A 73 18.23 -8.43 -3.55
N ILE A 74 19.03 -9.26 -2.88
CA ILE A 74 18.56 -10.54 -2.34
C ILE A 74 17.40 -10.29 -1.37
N ASP A 75 17.59 -9.37 -0.41
CA ASP A 75 16.56 -9.04 0.59
C ASP A 75 15.26 -8.55 -0.05
N VAL A 76 15.35 -7.70 -1.07
CA VAL A 76 14.20 -7.20 -1.85
C VAL A 76 13.44 -8.34 -2.54
N ASN A 77 14.13 -9.29 -3.16
CA ASN A 77 13.49 -10.40 -3.86
C ASN A 77 12.88 -11.40 -2.86
N LEU A 78 13.53 -11.65 -1.73
CA LEU A 78 12.99 -12.46 -0.65
C LEU A 78 11.73 -11.82 -0.05
N ALA A 79 11.71 -10.49 0.12
CA ALA A 79 10.54 -9.76 0.59
C ALA A 79 9.37 -9.89 -0.42
N LEU A 80 9.63 -9.76 -1.73
CA LEU A 80 8.59 -10.00 -2.73
C LEU A 80 8.08 -11.45 -2.68
N LEU A 81 8.96 -12.44 -2.54
CA LEU A 81 8.56 -13.85 -2.42
C LEU A 81 7.64 -14.06 -1.21
N GLN A 82 7.97 -13.51 -0.05
CA GLN A 82 7.12 -13.55 1.14
C GLN A 82 5.73 -12.97 0.85
N ILE A 83 5.65 -11.81 0.19
CA ILE A 83 4.38 -11.21 -0.20
C ILE A 83 3.54 -12.14 -1.07
N LEU A 84 4.15 -12.80 -2.05
CA LEU A 84 3.46 -13.76 -2.92
C LEU A 84 2.98 -14.99 -2.14
N LEU A 85 3.75 -15.48 -1.17
CA LEU A 85 3.34 -16.57 -0.28
C LEU A 85 2.12 -16.18 0.56
N LEU A 86 2.10 -14.96 1.11
CA LEU A 86 0.95 -14.45 1.86
C LEU A 86 -0.30 -14.30 0.99
N MET A 87 -0.16 -13.85 -0.26
CA MET A 87 -1.27 -13.86 -1.21
C MET A 87 -1.78 -15.29 -1.45
N GLY A 88 -0.90 -16.28 -1.50
CA GLY A 88 -1.25 -17.70 -1.53
C GLY A 88 -2.08 -18.13 -0.32
N VAL A 89 -1.63 -17.79 0.90
CA VAL A 89 -2.36 -18.07 2.16
C VAL A 89 -3.74 -17.42 2.14
N VAL A 90 -3.84 -16.13 1.82
CA VAL A 90 -5.12 -15.41 1.73
C VAL A 90 -6.03 -16.04 0.69
N THR A 91 -5.49 -16.50 -0.45
CA THR A 91 -6.27 -17.24 -1.46
C THR A 91 -6.90 -18.50 -0.86
N LEU A 92 -6.15 -19.26 -0.08
CA LEU A 92 -6.64 -20.47 0.59
C LEU A 92 -7.71 -20.14 1.64
N LEU A 93 -7.47 -19.15 2.50
CA LEU A 93 -8.42 -18.73 3.53
C LEU A 93 -9.74 -18.25 2.94
N THR A 94 -9.67 -17.54 1.81
CA THR A 94 -10.84 -16.95 1.15
C THR A 94 -11.45 -17.84 0.05
N ARG A 95 -10.98 -19.08 -0.13
CA ARG A 95 -11.42 -19.96 -1.23
C ARG A 95 -12.89 -20.36 -1.18
N ARG A 96 -13.52 -20.30 -0.01
CA ARG A 96 -14.95 -20.57 0.19
C ARG A 96 -15.77 -19.31 0.49
N ARG A 97 -15.13 -18.13 0.46
CA ARG A 97 -15.82 -16.87 0.70
C ARG A 97 -16.77 -16.56 -0.47
N PRO A 98 -17.99 -16.04 -0.20
CA PRO A 98 -18.82 -15.41 -1.21
C PRO A 98 -18.07 -14.26 -1.91
N ASP A 99 -18.29 -14.10 -3.22
CA ASP A 99 -17.69 -13.00 -3.98
C ASP A 99 -18.15 -11.65 -3.40
N PRO A 100 -17.24 -10.76 -2.97
CA PRO A 100 -17.60 -9.44 -2.47
C PRO A 100 -18.26 -8.52 -3.52
N ARG A 101 -18.30 -8.93 -4.81
CA ARG A 101 -18.80 -8.15 -5.95
C ARG A 101 -18.20 -6.74 -6.00
N LEU A 102 -16.90 -6.64 -5.74
CA LEU A 102 -16.22 -5.35 -5.54
C LEU A 102 -16.34 -4.40 -6.75
N ALA A 103 -16.32 -4.92 -7.97
CA ALA A 103 -16.48 -4.11 -9.18
C ALA A 103 -17.86 -3.42 -9.25
N ALA A 104 -18.91 -4.07 -8.75
CA ALA A 104 -20.27 -3.53 -8.71
C ALA A 104 -20.44 -2.41 -7.68
N ARG A 105 -19.46 -2.25 -6.77
CA ARG A 105 -19.43 -1.18 -5.76
C ARG A 105 -18.90 0.15 -6.30
N SER A 106 -18.31 0.14 -7.49
CA SER A 106 -17.85 1.33 -8.20
C SER A 106 -18.98 1.91 -9.06
N PRO A 107 -19.00 3.24 -9.31
CA PRO A 107 -19.92 3.84 -10.27
C PRO A 107 -19.74 3.29 -11.70
N GLY A 108 -20.61 3.73 -12.62
CA GLY A 108 -20.47 3.48 -14.06
C GLY A 108 -19.07 3.84 -14.59
N ARG A 109 -18.61 3.12 -15.62
CA ARG A 109 -17.22 3.17 -16.12
C ARG A 109 -16.71 4.59 -16.39
N ARG A 110 -17.53 5.45 -17.01
CA ARG A 110 -17.18 6.85 -17.30
C ARG A 110 -16.91 7.65 -16.03
N ARG A 111 -17.77 7.56 -15.01
CA ARG A 111 -17.56 8.25 -13.73
C ARG A 111 -16.38 7.66 -12.96
N ALA A 112 -16.21 6.33 -12.98
CA ALA A 112 -15.05 5.67 -12.38
C ALA A 112 -13.74 6.20 -12.97
N LEU A 113 -13.69 6.41 -14.30
CA LEU A 113 -12.52 6.95 -14.99
C LEU A 113 -12.16 8.34 -14.48
N TRP A 114 -13.14 9.27 -14.49
CA TRP A 114 -12.94 10.64 -14.04
C TRP A 114 -12.54 10.72 -12.57
N GLU A 115 -13.20 9.94 -11.71
CA GLU A 115 -12.86 9.90 -10.28
C GLU A 115 -11.47 9.31 -10.04
N THR A 116 -11.06 8.29 -10.81
CA THR A 116 -9.71 7.72 -10.71
C THR A 116 -8.65 8.73 -11.12
N PHE A 117 -8.74 9.32 -12.31
CA PHE A 117 -7.74 10.29 -12.77
C PHE A 117 -7.75 11.57 -11.94
N GLY A 118 -8.94 12.07 -11.57
CA GLY A 118 -9.07 13.22 -10.69
C GLY A 118 -8.44 12.98 -9.32
N LEU A 119 -8.65 11.80 -8.73
CA LEU A 119 -8.05 11.45 -7.45
C LEU A 119 -6.53 11.26 -7.56
N LEU A 120 -6.03 10.62 -8.61
CA LEU A 120 -4.59 10.49 -8.84
C LEU A 120 -3.92 11.86 -9.04
N GLY A 121 -4.53 12.75 -9.82
CA GLY A 121 -4.06 14.14 -9.98
C GLY A 121 -4.07 14.90 -8.66
N TYR A 122 -5.14 14.78 -7.88
CA TYR A 122 -5.21 15.34 -6.52
C TYR A 122 -4.09 14.79 -5.63
N GLY A 123 -3.81 13.48 -5.69
CA GLY A 123 -2.72 12.87 -4.93
C GLY A 123 -1.35 13.42 -5.31
N ALA A 124 -1.09 13.57 -6.61
CA ALA A 124 0.15 14.18 -7.11
C ALA A 124 0.33 15.63 -6.64
N LEU A 125 -0.76 16.41 -6.66
CA LEU A 125 -0.77 17.77 -6.10
C LEU A 125 -0.53 17.76 -4.59
N GLY A 126 -1.14 16.83 -3.86
CA GLY A 126 -0.92 16.62 -2.44
C GLY A 126 0.54 16.29 -2.10
N MET A 127 1.20 15.45 -2.89
CA MET A 127 2.61 15.09 -2.70
C MET A 127 3.51 16.30 -2.94
N THR A 128 3.23 17.04 -4.02
CA THR A 128 3.95 18.26 -4.37
C THR A 128 3.77 19.34 -3.29
N GLY A 129 2.56 19.52 -2.78
CA GLY A 129 2.28 20.44 -1.68
C GLY A 129 2.99 20.05 -0.38
N GLY A 130 3.04 18.76 -0.06
CA GLY A 130 3.72 18.24 1.14
C GLY A 130 5.23 18.43 1.05
N PHE A 131 5.81 18.21 -0.14
CA PHE A 131 7.19 18.52 -0.43
C PHE A 131 7.51 20.00 -0.15
N PHE A 132 6.77 20.94 -0.76
CA PHE A 132 7.06 22.37 -0.58
C PHE A 132 6.81 22.85 0.84
N LEU A 133 5.74 22.38 1.51
CA LEU A 133 5.46 22.71 2.90
C LEU A 133 6.61 22.28 3.81
N ALA A 134 7.07 21.05 3.67
CA ALA A 134 8.15 20.53 4.48
C ALA A 134 9.47 21.28 4.23
N LYS A 135 9.83 21.52 2.96
CA LYS A 135 11.04 22.27 2.60
C LYS A 135 11.01 23.71 3.10
N ALA A 136 9.85 24.37 3.09
CA ALA A 136 9.69 25.72 3.63
C ALA A 136 9.90 25.78 5.16
N ALA A 137 9.59 24.70 5.86
CA ALA A 137 9.83 24.56 7.31
C ALA A 137 11.23 24.02 7.66
N GLY A 138 12.08 23.73 6.67
CA GLY A 138 13.40 23.12 6.89
C GLY A 138 13.35 21.64 7.28
N TRP A 139 12.25 20.95 6.97
CA TRP A 139 12.04 19.53 7.30
C TRP A 139 12.33 18.60 6.11
N HIS A 140 12.32 17.30 6.38
CA HIS A 140 12.39 16.28 5.33
C HIS A 140 11.10 16.29 4.51
N PRO A 141 11.18 16.03 3.19
CA PRO A 141 9.99 15.94 2.35
C PRO A 141 8.95 14.97 2.89
N PHE A 142 7.67 15.34 2.78
CA PHE A 142 6.58 14.47 3.20
C PHE A 142 6.28 13.41 2.14
N GLY A 143 6.81 12.22 2.35
CA GLY A 143 6.31 10.98 1.75
C GLY A 143 5.22 10.34 2.61
N LEU A 144 4.76 9.15 2.19
CA LEU A 144 3.84 8.33 3.00
C LEU A 144 4.55 7.66 4.18
N HIS A 145 5.89 7.67 4.21
CA HIS A 145 6.66 7.41 5.43
C HIS A 145 7.29 8.68 6.00
N LEU A 146 7.48 8.63 7.32
CA LEU A 146 8.25 9.62 8.06
C LEU A 146 9.75 9.39 7.79
N ALA A 147 10.57 10.43 7.89
CA ALA A 147 12.01 10.27 7.89
C ALA A 147 12.45 9.26 8.98
N GLY A 148 13.31 8.30 8.58
CA GLY A 148 13.79 7.23 9.46
C GLY A 148 12.95 5.96 9.51
N THR A 149 11.73 5.95 8.95
CA THR A 149 10.91 4.73 8.83
C THR A 149 11.65 3.63 8.07
N ILE A 150 11.61 2.39 8.57
CA ILE A 150 12.20 1.16 7.98
C ILE A 150 13.74 1.15 7.88
N PHE A 151 14.37 2.24 7.44
CA PHE A 151 15.79 2.31 7.14
C PHE A 151 16.64 3.02 8.21
N GLY A 152 16.00 3.65 9.20
CA GLY A 152 16.68 4.56 10.12
C GLY A 152 17.04 5.89 9.44
N THR A 153 17.52 6.84 10.24
CA THR A 153 18.01 8.14 9.76
C THR A 153 19.13 8.62 10.68
N ASN A 154 20.13 9.30 10.12
CA ASN A 154 21.14 10.03 10.89
C ASN A 154 20.67 11.46 11.25
N ASP A 155 19.65 11.95 10.56
CA ASP A 155 19.01 13.24 10.82
C ASP A 155 17.59 12.99 11.34
N ALA A 156 17.47 12.91 12.67
CA ALA A 156 16.23 12.52 13.32
C ALA A 156 15.17 13.64 13.22
N PRO A 157 13.93 13.34 12.80
CA PRO A 157 12.90 14.36 12.66
C PRO A 157 12.53 14.97 14.01
N ALA A 158 12.35 16.29 14.05
CA ALA A 158 11.88 16.97 15.25
C ALA A 158 10.39 16.62 15.52
N PRO A 159 9.91 16.66 16.78
CA PRO A 159 8.50 16.39 17.09
C PRO A 159 7.50 17.21 16.25
N ALA A 160 7.82 18.47 15.95
CA ALA A 160 6.98 19.33 15.12
C ALA A 160 6.86 18.80 13.68
N GLU A 161 7.96 18.32 13.09
CA GLU A 161 7.98 17.69 11.78
C GLU A 161 7.12 16.43 11.77
N VAL A 162 7.27 15.57 12.79
CA VAL A 162 6.49 14.33 12.91
C VAL A 162 4.98 14.60 12.99
N LEU A 163 4.58 15.56 13.81
CA LEU A 163 3.18 15.95 13.96
C LEU A 163 2.63 16.60 12.68
N ALA A 164 3.41 17.45 12.03
CA ALA A 164 3.02 18.08 10.78
C ALA A 164 2.89 17.07 9.63
N TRP A 165 3.83 16.13 9.51
CA TRP A 165 3.76 15.02 8.56
C TRP A 165 2.47 14.19 8.76
N ALA A 166 2.21 13.76 9.99
CA ALA A 166 1.04 12.94 10.31
C ALA A 166 -0.27 13.71 10.02
N GLY A 167 -0.34 14.97 10.46
CA GLY A 167 -1.50 15.83 10.25
C GLY A 167 -1.75 16.15 8.78
N TYR A 168 -0.70 16.50 8.03
CA TYR A 168 -0.81 16.79 6.60
C TYR A 168 -1.32 15.58 5.83
N ASN A 169 -0.69 14.42 6.02
CA ASN A 169 -1.08 13.20 5.31
C ASN A 169 -2.51 12.76 5.69
N LEU A 170 -2.86 12.84 6.98
CA LEU A 170 -4.22 12.54 7.44
C LEU A 170 -5.26 13.42 6.74
N VAL A 171 -5.03 14.74 6.69
CA VAL A 171 -5.99 15.68 6.09
C VAL A 171 -6.09 15.46 4.58
N VAL A 172 -4.95 15.44 3.89
CA VAL A 172 -4.89 15.43 2.42
C VAL A 172 -5.32 14.08 1.87
N TYR A 173 -4.87 12.96 2.41
CA TYR A 173 -5.12 11.65 1.81
C TYR A 173 -6.25 10.86 2.46
N ALA A 174 -6.65 11.20 3.69
CA ALA A 174 -7.75 10.52 4.37
C ALA A 174 -8.99 11.43 4.52
N VAL A 175 -8.91 12.54 5.24
CA VAL A 175 -10.10 13.32 5.65
C VAL A 175 -10.80 13.94 4.43
N ILE A 176 -10.09 14.69 3.59
CA ILE A 176 -10.69 15.37 2.43
C ILE A 176 -11.29 14.34 1.45
N PRO A 177 -10.57 13.29 1.01
CA PRO A 177 -11.13 12.27 0.13
C PRO A 177 -12.31 11.54 0.79
N LEU A 178 -12.22 11.18 2.07
CA LEU A 178 -13.31 10.49 2.77
C LEU A 178 -14.57 11.35 2.78
N ILE A 179 -14.49 12.63 3.16
CA ILE A 179 -15.64 13.54 3.15
C ILE A 179 -16.25 13.65 1.75
N TYR A 180 -15.41 13.85 0.73
CA TYR A 180 -15.87 13.99 -0.66
C TYR A 180 -16.60 12.74 -1.16
N PHE A 181 -16.04 11.54 -0.93
CA PHE A 181 -16.60 10.30 -1.44
C PHE A 181 -17.74 9.76 -0.57
N ARG A 182 -17.74 10.00 0.75
CA ARG A 182 -18.84 9.57 1.65
C ARG A 182 -20.16 10.28 1.38
N ARG A 183 -20.12 11.50 0.83
CA ARG A 183 -21.32 12.22 0.37
C ARG A 183 -21.98 11.58 -0.86
N ARG A 184 -21.26 10.73 -1.60
CA ARG A 184 -21.71 10.15 -2.88
C ARG A 184 -21.92 8.63 -2.82
N TYR A 185 -21.24 7.96 -1.90
CA TYR A 185 -21.19 6.51 -1.86
C TYR A 185 -21.45 5.98 -0.45
N SER A 186 -22.21 4.88 -0.38
CA SER A 186 -22.49 4.20 0.88
C SER A 186 -21.20 3.60 1.49
N PRO A 187 -21.17 3.34 2.82
CA PRO A 187 -20.03 2.67 3.44
C PRO A 187 -19.70 1.33 2.80
N LEU A 188 -20.72 0.57 2.38
CA LEU A 188 -20.52 -0.70 1.69
C LEU A 188 -19.85 -0.50 0.32
N ALA A 189 -20.31 0.48 -0.46
CA ALA A 189 -19.75 0.79 -1.78
C ALA A 189 -18.27 1.21 -1.70
N LEU A 190 -17.89 1.85 -0.61
CA LEU A 190 -16.51 2.23 -0.31
C LEU A 190 -15.69 1.10 0.35
N GLY A 191 -16.27 -0.07 0.60
CA GLY A 191 -15.54 -1.15 1.27
C GLY A 191 -15.22 -0.84 2.74
N LEU A 192 -15.99 0.03 3.40
CA LEU A 192 -15.90 0.32 4.84
C LEU A 192 -16.73 -0.64 5.69
N LYS A 193 -17.62 -1.42 5.08
CA LYS A 193 -18.48 -2.40 5.77
C LYS A 193 -18.17 -3.82 5.28
N SER A 194 -17.93 -4.71 6.23
CA SER A 194 -17.78 -6.14 5.94
C SER A 194 -19.11 -6.78 5.54
N THR A 195 -19.07 -7.71 4.59
CA THR A 195 -20.18 -8.61 4.24
C THR A 195 -19.96 -10.04 4.73
N ALA A 196 -18.81 -10.34 5.34
CA ALA A 196 -18.50 -11.65 5.91
C ALA A 196 -17.50 -11.51 7.07
N PRO A 197 -17.95 -10.92 8.21
CA PRO A 197 -17.05 -10.49 9.30
C PRO A 197 -16.24 -11.63 9.91
N ARG A 198 -16.80 -12.83 10.03
CA ARG A 198 -16.06 -14.01 10.52
C ARG A 198 -14.89 -14.39 9.62
N ASN A 199 -15.06 -14.30 8.30
CA ASN A 199 -13.97 -14.56 7.35
C ASN A 199 -12.94 -13.43 7.36
N ASP A 200 -13.38 -12.18 7.50
CA ASP A 200 -12.47 -11.04 7.65
C ASP A 200 -11.60 -11.20 8.90
N LEU A 201 -12.20 -11.55 10.03
CA LEU A 201 -11.48 -11.81 11.28
C LEU A 201 -10.45 -12.93 11.14
N LEU A 202 -10.82 -14.05 10.49
CA LEU A 202 -9.88 -15.14 10.23
C LEU A 202 -8.68 -14.67 9.38
N VAL A 203 -8.92 -13.92 8.31
CA VAL A 203 -7.85 -13.37 7.47
C VAL A 203 -6.97 -12.42 8.29
N ILE A 204 -7.56 -11.53 9.08
CA ILE A 204 -6.82 -10.59 9.94
C ILE A 204 -5.92 -11.35 10.90
N VAL A 205 -6.46 -12.29 11.67
CA VAL A 205 -5.69 -13.03 12.68
C VAL A 205 -4.55 -13.82 12.05
N VAL A 206 -4.81 -14.58 10.98
CA VAL A 206 -3.78 -15.43 10.36
C VAL A 206 -2.68 -14.59 9.73
N VAL A 207 -3.03 -13.55 8.96
CA VAL A 207 -2.04 -12.70 8.30
C VAL A 207 -1.24 -11.92 9.33
N LEU A 208 -1.89 -11.34 10.35
CA LEU A 208 -1.21 -10.62 11.42
C LEU A 208 -0.22 -11.53 12.17
N ALA A 209 -0.62 -12.76 12.48
CA ALA A 209 0.26 -13.72 13.15
C ALA A 209 1.48 -14.09 12.30
N LEU A 210 1.28 -14.35 11.00
CA LEU A 210 2.37 -14.67 10.07
C LEU A 210 3.34 -13.49 9.89
N GLU A 211 2.81 -12.28 9.77
CA GLU A 211 3.61 -11.06 9.66
C GLU A 211 4.40 -10.77 10.93
N LEU A 212 3.76 -10.84 12.11
CA LEU A 212 4.45 -10.64 13.38
C LEU A 212 5.58 -11.66 13.56
N ALA A 213 5.30 -12.93 13.27
CA ALA A 213 6.33 -13.97 13.32
C ALA A 213 7.48 -13.64 12.37
N PHE A 214 7.19 -13.30 11.11
CA PHE A 214 8.22 -12.92 10.15
C PHE A 214 9.06 -11.74 10.64
N GLN A 215 8.43 -10.65 11.11
CA GLN A 215 9.17 -9.48 11.56
C GLN A 215 10.06 -9.77 12.77
N ILE A 216 9.55 -10.53 13.75
CA ILE A 216 10.33 -10.90 14.94
C ILE A 216 11.54 -11.76 14.54
N TYR A 217 11.34 -12.79 13.72
CA TYR A 217 12.40 -13.75 13.40
C TYR A 217 13.37 -13.26 12.33
N ALA A 218 12.87 -12.60 11.28
CA ALA A 218 13.67 -12.18 10.14
C ALA A 218 14.27 -10.77 10.32
N LEU A 219 13.53 -9.84 10.92
CA LEU A 219 13.93 -8.43 11.00
C LEU A 219 14.50 -8.02 12.37
N LYS A 220 14.30 -8.82 13.42
CA LYS A 220 14.82 -8.60 14.78
C LYS A 220 14.68 -7.12 15.22
N PRO A 221 13.44 -6.62 15.31
CA PRO A 221 13.18 -5.18 15.40
C PRO A 221 13.81 -4.59 16.66
N GLY A 222 14.40 -3.40 16.53
CA GLY A 222 15.07 -2.70 17.63
C GLY A 222 14.15 -2.38 18.81
N SER A 223 12.82 -2.39 18.60
CA SER A 223 11.83 -2.26 19.67
C SER A 223 11.97 -3.34 20.76
N LEU A 224 12.48 -4.52 20.43
CA LEU A 224 12.71 -5.60 21.39
C LEU A 224 13.84 -5.28 22.38
N GLY A 225 14.70 -4.32 22.05
CA GLY A 225 15.78 -3.83 22.92
C GLY A 225 15.39 -2.63 23.80
N LEU A 226 14.19 -2.08 23.64
CA LEU A 226 13.75 -0.92 24.43
C LEU A 226 13.27 -1.35 25.83
N PRO A 227 13.60 -0.58 26.88
CA PRO A 227 13.05 -0.83 28.20
C PRO A 227 11.54 -0.55 28.20
N LEU A 228 10.78 -1.26 29.06
CA LEU A 228 9.31 -1.28 29.01
C LEU A 228 8.67 0.11 29.14
N HIS A 229 9.28 0.98 29.94
CA HIS A 229 8.79 2.35 30.18
C HIS A 229 8.95 3.27 28.95
N GLN A 230 9.86 2.95 28.01
CA GLN A 230 9.95 3.61 26.71
C GLN A 230 9.09 2.89 25.66
N LEU A 231 9.08 1.56 25.70
CA LEU A 231 8.38 0.73 24.72
C LEU A 231 6.87 0.99 24.71
N LEU A 232 6.21 1.02 25.87
CA LEU A 232 4.75 1.19 25.93
C LEU A 232 4.27 2.56 25.39
N PRO A 233 4.73 3.71 25.91
CA PRO A 233 4.33 5.01 25.38
C PRO A 233 4.87 5.22 23.95
N GLY A 234 6.07 4.72 23.64
CA GLY A 234 6.65 4.78 22.30
C GLY A 234 5.81 4.04 21.27
N ALA A 235 5.41 2.80 21.55
CA ALA A 235 4.56 2.01 20.66
C ALA A 235 3.17 2.62 20.50
N ALA A 236 2.57 3.11 21.58
CA ALA A 236 1.26 3.77 21.51
C ALA A 236 1.30 5.04 20.65
N LEU A 237 2.33 5.88 20.85
CA LEU A 237 2.52 7.10 20.06
C LEU A 237 2.83 6.78 18.59
N THR A 238 3.69 5.79 18.34
CA THR A 238 4.02 5.31 17.00
C THR A 238 2.76 4.82 16.29
N PHE A 239 1.98 3.97 16.95
CA PHE A 239 0.72 3.48 16.41
C PHE A 239 -0.21 4.65 16.03
N ALA A 240 -0.40 5.63 16.93
CA ALA A 240 -1.27 6.77 16.66
C ALA A 240 -0.78 7.63 15.48
N LEU A 241 0.51 7.96 15.46
CA LEU A 241 1.12 8.80 14.42
C LEU A 241 1.09 8.12 13.05
N TYR A 242 1.44 6.83 12.96
CA TYR A 242 1.41 6.11 11.67
C TYR A 242 -0.01 5.74 11.27
N LEU A 243 -0.92 5.51 12.22
CA LEU A 243 -2.33 5.35 11.89
C LEU A 243 -2.86 6.59 11.16
N ALA A 244 -2.51 7.78 11.66
CA ALA A 244 -2.88 9.06 11.05
C ALA A 244 -2.10 9.38 9.76
N GLY A 245 -0.78 9.22 9.78
CA GLY A 245 0.12 9.70 8.72
C GLY A 245 0.34 8.73 7.56
N ALA A 246 0.08 7.43 7.73
CA ALA A 246 0.34 6.42 6.70
C ALA A 246 -0.85 5.46 6.48
N VAL A 247 -1.38 4.88 7.57
CA VAL A 247 -2.34 3.77 7.48
C VAL A 247 -3.71 4.24 6.98
N LEU A 248 -4.33 5.24 7.63
CA LEU A 248 -5.60 5.80 7.18
C LEU A 248 -5.48 6.48 5.81
N PRO A 249 -4.44 7.28 5.52
CA PRO A 249 -4.14 7.77 4.18
C PRO A 249 -4.18 6.69 3.10
N ALA A 250 -3.41 5.61 3.25
CA ALA A 250 -3.39 4.52 2.27
C ALA A 250 -4.74 3.80 2.20
N MET A 251 -5.35 3.53 3.36
CA MET A 251 -6.65 2.87 3.48
C MET A 251 -7.72 3.60 2.69
N VAL A 252 -7.88 4.90 2.92
CA VAL A 252 -8.89 5.73 2.28
C VAL A 252 -8.54 5.95 0.81
N PHE A 253 -7.34 6.45 0.54
CA PHE A 253 -6.98 6.93 -0.78
C PHE A 253 -6.90 5.79 -1.81
N VAL A 254 -6.14 4.74 -1.48
CA VAL A 254 -5.88 3.64 -2.39
C VAL A 254 -6.96 2.58 -2.28
N TYR A 255 -7.14 2.02 -1.09
CA TYR A 255 -7.86 0.75 -0.95
C TYR A 255 -9.38 0.92 -0.90
N MET A 256 -9.87 1.97 -0.25
CA MET A 256 -11.29 2.30 -0.15
C MET A 256 -11.82 2.88 -1.47
N ILE A 257 -11.06 3.78 -2.11
CA ILE A 257 -11.54 4.53 -3.29
C ILE A 257 -11.02 3.95 -4.60
N LEU A 258 -9.69 3.87 -4.78
CA LEU A 258 -9.11 3.52 -6.08
C LEU A 258 -9.28 2.05 -6.46
N ILE A 259 -9.13 1.11 -5.52
CA ILE A 259 -9.20 -0.34 -5.85
C ILE A 259 -10.53 -0.75 -6.52
N PRO A 260 -11.73 -0.41 -5.99
CA PRO A 260 -12.98 -0.73 -6.68
C PRO A 260 -13.06 -0.14 -8.09
N ARG A 261 -12.50 1.06 -8.29
CA ARG A 261 -12.50 1.78 -9.58
C ARG A 261 -11.50 1.18 -10.56
N TYR A 262 -10.30 0.83 -10.12
CA TYR A 262 -9.34 0.08 -10.92
C TYR A 262 -9.94 -1.25 -11.38
N LEU A 263 -10.63 -1.97 -10.50
CA LEU A 263 -11.30 -3.21 -10.90
C LEU A 263 -12.40 -2.97 -11.92
N ARG A 264 -13.20 -1.91 -11.75
CA ARG A 264 -14.22 -1.49 -12.71
C ARG A 264 -13.65 -1.11 -14.08
N LEU A 265 -12.51 -0.44 -14.11
CA LEU A 265 -11.88 0.08 -15.32
C LEU A 265 -11.12 -1.00 -16.09
N THR A 266 -10.44 -1.89 -15.37
CA THR A 266 -9.58 -2.91 -15.96
C THR A 266 -10.27 -4.24 -16.18
N GLY A 267 -11.30 -4.56 -15.39
CA GLY A 267 -11.93 -5.88 -15.37
C GLY A 267 -10.99 -7.01 -14.94
N SER A 268 -9.80 -6.69 -14.40
CA SER A 268 -8.73 -7.64 -14.12
C SER A 268 -8.24 -7.50 -12.69
N ALA A 269 -8.31 -8.59 -11.92
CA ALA A 269 -7.79 -8.62 -10.56
C ALA A 269 -6.27 -8.38 -10.53
N ILE A 270 -5.52 -8.94 -11.50
CA ILE A 270 -4.06 -8.76 -11.58
C ILE A 270 -3.72 -7.30 -11.86
N ALA A 271 -4.38 -6.69 -12.85
CA ALA A 271 -4.15 -5.28 -13.17
C ALA A 271 -4.51 -4.38 -11.99
N THR A 272 -5.61 -4.68 -11.29
CA THR A 272 -6.05 -3.93 -10.11
C THR A 272 -5.04 -4.00 -8.97
N VAL A 273 -4.51 -5.19 -8.68
CA VAL A 273 -3.51 -5.39 -7.63
C VAL A 273 -2.21 -4.66 -7.96
N LEU A 274 -1.75 -4.73 -9.21
CA LEU A 274 -0.55 -4.03 -9.68
C LEU A 274 -0.73 -2.51 -9.63
N LEU A 275 -1.85 -1.99 -10.14
CA LEU A 275 -2.14 -0.55 -10.09
C LEU A 275 -2.25 -0.03 -8.66
N GLY A 276 -2.87 -0.80 -7.76
CA GLY A 276 -2.92 -0.47 -6.34
C GLY A 276 -1.54 -0.47 -5.69
N GLY A 277 -0.69 -1.45 -6.01
CA GLY A 277 0.70 -1.51 -5.55
C GLY A 277 1.55 -0.35 -6.08
N LEU A 278 1.44 -0.02 -7.36
CA LEU A 278 2.14 1.11 -7.98
C LEU A 278 1.66 2.46 -7.43
N THR A 279 0.35 2.61 -7.20
CA THR A 279 -0.17 3.84 -6.58
C THR A 279 0.37 4.00 -5.16
N TYR A 280 0.38 2.91 -4.40
CA TYR A 280 0.93 2.90 -3.05
C TYR A 280 2.43 3.26 -3.07
N ALA A 281 3.24 2.63 -3.93
CA ALA A 281 4.64 2.97 -4.09
C ALA A 281 4.84 4.43 -4.54
N GLY A 282 3.98 4.95 -5.41
CA GLY A 282 4.02 6.35 -5.83
C GLY A 282 3.84 7.34 -4.68
N LEU A 283 3.05 7.01 -3.65
CA LEU A 283 2.90 7.85 -2.45
C LEU A 283 4.19 7.95 -1.61
N HIS A 284 5.16 7.07 -1.86
CA HIS A 284 6.49 7.08 -1.23
C HIS A 284 7.55 7.77 -2.10
N PHE A 285 7.18 8.42 -3.19
CA PHE A 285 8.13 9.04 -4.13
C PHE A 285 9.05 10.07 -3.46
N TRP A 286 8.54 10.78 -2.44
CA TRP A 286 9.28 11.77 -1.66
C TRP A 286 9.76 11.24 -0.30
N ASP A 287 9.81 9.93 -0.08
CA ASP A 287 10.38 9.40 1.16
C ASP A 287 11.81 9.92 1.34
N ALA A 288 12.18 10.29 2.57
CA ALA A 288 13.35 11.13 2.87
C ALA A 288 14.71 10.59 2.39
N TRP A 289 14.82 9.27 2.20
CA TRP A 289 16.02 8.60 1.73
C TRP A 289 16.22 8.67 0.21
N THR A 290 15.22 9.13 -0.54
CA THR A 290 15.29 9.24 -2.00
C THR A 290 16.25 10.37 -2.43
N LEU A 291 16.95 10.14 -3.53
CA LEU A 291 18.00 11.03 -4.05
C LEU A 291 17.72 11.40 -5.51
N PHE A 292 17.58 12.70 -5.77
CA PHE A 292 17.27 13.25 -7.10
C PHE A 292 18.36 14.20 -7.62
N SER A 293 19.60 14.00 -7.17
CA SER A 293 20.74 14.87 -7.49
C SER A 293 21.37 14.60 -8.86
N SER A 294 21.17 13.41 -9.43
CA SER A 294 21.64 13.03 -10.76
C SER A 294 20.64 12.08 -11.44
N ALA A 295 20.81 11.83 -12.73
CA ALA A 295 19.99 10.87 -13.46
C ALA A 295 20.11 9.45 -12.86
N GLU A 296 21.32 9.03 -12.51
CA GLU A 296 21.59 7.72 -11.92
C GLU A 296 20.92 7.54 -10.56
N THR A 297 21.11 8.49 -9.64
CA THR A 297 20.49 8.42 -8.30
C THR A 297 18.98 8.55 -8.37
N THR A 298 18.45 9.28 -9.35
CA THR A 298 17.01 9.34 -9.63
C THR A 298 16.46 7.98 -10.06
N VAL A 299 17.11 7.30 -11.01
CA VAL A 299 16.66 5.97 -11.46
C VAL A 299 16.75 4.95 -10.32
N LEU A 300 17.85 4.94 -9.57
CA LEU A 300 17.99 4.10 -8.37
C LEU A 300 16.86 4.38 -7.37
N SER A 301 16.58 5.65 -7.06
CA SER A 301 15.51 6.02 -6.11
C SER A 301 14.16 5.48 -6.57
N VAL A 302 13.80 5.65 -7.84
CA VAL A 302 12.55 5.13 -8.41
C VAL A 302 12.48 3.61 -8.32
N ILE A 303 13.56 2.92 -8.69
CA ILE A 303 13.63 1.45 -8.61
C ILE A 303 13.46 0.98 -7.16
N PHE A 304 14.15 1.62 -6.21
CA PHE A 304 14.09 1.20 -4.81
C PHE A 304 12.79 1.57 -4.12
N VAL A 305 12.10 2.63 -4.56
CA VAL A 305 10.72 2.92 -4.16
C VAL A 305 9.80 1.79 -4.60
N ILE A 306 9.94 1.33 -5.86
CA ILE A 306 9.17 0.20 -6.38
C ILE A 306 9.50 -1.08 -5.62
N PHE A 307 10.78 -1.41 -5.46
CA PHE A 307 11.22 -2.61 -4.75
C PHE A 307 10.73 -2.67 -3.30
N THR A 308 10.73 -1.54 -2.61
CA THR A 308 10.33 -1.49 -1.19
C THR A 308 8.82 -1.53 -1.04
N TYR A 309 8.06 -0.84 -1.90
CA TYR A 309 6.65 -0.56 -1.63
C TYR A 309 5.65 -1.23 -2.57
N LEU A 310 6.08 -1.74 -3.73
CA LEU A 310 5.17 -2.43 -4.66
C LEU A 310 4.53 -3.67 -4.02
N GLY A 311 5.35 -4.57 -3.45
CA GLY A 311 4.90 -5.80 -2.81
C GLY A 311 3.87 -5.55 -1.69
N PRO A 312 4.23 -4.78 -0.64
CA PRO A 312 3.29 -4.36 0.40
C PRO A 312 2.00 -3.74 -0.15
N GLY A 313 2.11 -2.84 -1.14
CA GLY A 313 0.98 -2.19 -1.78
C GLY A 313 0.08 -3.16 -2.55
N MET A 314 0.67 -4.12 -3.26
CA MET A 314 -0.04 -5.21 -3.94
C MET A 314 -0.78 -6.08 -2.93
N PHE A 315 -0.17 -6.43 -1.80
CA PHE A 315 -0.79 -7.28 -0.79
C PHE A 315 -2.01 -6.63 -0.14
N LYS A 316 -1.90 -5.35 0.24
CA LYS A 316 -3.03 -4.55 0.75
C LYS A 316 -4.17 -4.45 -0.28
N SER A 317 -3.82 -4.28 -1.56
CA SER A 317 -4.77 -4.29 -2.68
C SER A 317 -5.47 -5.64 -2.81
N PHE A 318 -4.71 -6.72 -2.71
CA PHE A 318 -5.20 -8.10 -2.80
C PHE A 318 -6.15 -8.45 -1.65
N LEU A 319 -5.79 -8.11 -0.41
CA LEU A 319 -6.67 -8.25 0.76
C LEU A 319 -8.01 -7.56 0.54
N THR A 320 -7.97 -6.32 0.06
CA THR A 320 -9.18 -5.53 -0.23
C THR A 320 -10.00 -6.17 -1.35
N LEU A 321 -9.36 -6.65 -2.41
CA LEU A 321 -10.04 -7.33 -3.52
C LEU A 321 -10.71 -8.64 -3.09
N ARG A 322 -10.04 -9.43 -2.24
CA ARG A 322 -10.55 -10.73 -1.77
C ARG A 322 -11.64 -10.59 -0.72
N THR A 323 -11.63 -9.53 0.08
CA THR A 323 -12.59 -9.34 1.18
C THR A 323 -13.69 -8.34 0.87
N GLY A 324 -13.45 -7.40 -0.05
CA GLY A 324 -14.30 -6.24 -0.25
C GLY A 324 -14.34 -5.31 0.96
N ASN A 325 -13.35 -5.41 1.86
CA ASN A 325 -13.27 -4.62 3.08
C ASN A 325 -11.87 -4.02 3.23
N ALA A 326 -11.76 -2.72 3.10
CA ALA A 326 -10.50 -1.99 3.22
C ALA A 326 -9.99 -1.99 4.67
N TRP A 327 -10.80 -2.28 5.70
CA TRP A 327 -10.26 -2.44 7.06
C TRP A 327 -9.40 -3.70 7.23
N VAL A 328 -9.57 -4.72 6.38
CA VAL A 328 -8.82 -5.97 6.54
C VAL A 328 -7.32 -5.73 6.40
N HIS A 329 -6.87 -4.93 5.43
CA HIS A 329 -5.42 -4.69 5.29
C HIS A 329 -4.85 -3.84 6.44
N VAL A 330 -5.64 -2.92 7.01
CA VAL A 330 -5.23 -2.11 8.17
C VAL A 330 -4.84 -3.05 9.31
N TRP A 331 -5.74 -3.94 9.70
CA TRP A 331 -5.54 -4.80 10.86
C TRP A 331 -4.67 -6.01 10.60
N ALA A 332 -4.72 -6.56 9.38
CA ALA A 332 -3.94 -7.74 9.01
C ALA A 332 -2.46 -7.43 8.80
N TYR A 333 -2.14 -6.26 8.25
CA TYR A 333 -0.83 -6.05 7.60
C TYR A 333 -0.21 -4.65 7.78
N HIS A 334 -0.91 -3.64 8.32
CA HIS A 334 -0.41 -2.25 8.27
C HIS A 334 -0.31 -1.56 9.64
N ALA A 335 -1.24 -1.84 10.57
CA ALA A 335 -1.34 -1.09 11.82
C ALA A 335 -0.23 -1.47 12.83
N PHE A 336 0.08 -2.77 12.94
CA PHE A 336 1.12 -3.27 13.85
C PHE A 336 2.45 -3.48 13.14
N ALA A 337 2.39 -4.13 11.99
CA ALA A 337 3.48 -4.44 11.08
C ALA A 337 3.41 -3.47 9.88
N PRO A 338 4.51 -2.90 9.37
CA PRO A 338 5.81 -2.79 10.03
C PRO A 338 5.85 -1.72 11.13
N HIS A 339 4.95 -0.73 11.11
CA HIS A 339 5.20 0.54 11.79
C HIS A 339 5.36 0.49 13.30
N THR A 340 4.38 -0.08 14.00
CA THR A 340 4.41 -0.09 15.47
C THR A 340 5.61 -0.88 15.99
N LEU A 341 6.00 -1.96 15.32
CA LEU A 341 7.11 -2.78 15.77
C LEU A 341 8.49 -2.23 15.33
N ILE A 342 8.63 -1.86 14.06
CA ILE A 342 9.92 -1.45 13.48
C ILE A 342 10.25 0.00 13.80
N ASP A 343 9.26 0.91 13.77
CA ASP A 343 9.51 2.35 13.81
C ASP A 343 9.41 2.95 15.23
N THR A 344 9.02 2.16 16.24
CA THR A 344 8.96 2.65 17.64
C THR A 344 10.27 3.27 18.12
N PRO A 345 11.46 2.70 17.87
CA PRO A 345 12.72 3.33 18.25
C PRO A 345 12.90 4.74 17.64
N ASN A 346 12.47 4.94 16.39
CA ASN A 346 12.55 6.25 15.72
C ASN A 346 11.67 7.30 16.45
N ILE A 347 10.45 6.91 16.83
CA ILE A 347 9.53 7.81 17.56
C ILE A 347 9.99 8.06 19.00
N VAL A 348 10.51 7.04 19.70
CA VAL A 348 11.12 7.20 21.03
C VAL A 348 12.27 8.21 20.97
N GLY A 349 13.14 8.11 19.95
CA GLY A 349 14.23 9.05 19.71
C GLY A 349 13.73 10.47 19.41
N ALA A 350 12.80 10.62 18.46
CA ALA A 350 12.25 11.91 18.04
C ALA A 350 11.60 12.68 19.21
N PHE A 351 10.82 11.98 20.05
CA PHE A 351 10.13 12.59 21.19
C PHE A 351 10.92 12.54 22.51
N ARG A 352 12.14 11.96 22.48
CA ARG A 352 13.02 11.81 23.65
C ARG A 352 12.30 11.16 24.84
N LEU A 353 11.52 10.12 24.56
CA LEU A 353 10.80 9.37 25.60
C LEU A 353 11.85 8.67 26.47
N LYS A 354 11.90 9.06 27.74
CA LYS A 354 12.90 8.59 28.70
C LYS A 354 12.50 7.31 29.37
#